data_AF-A0AA86MYY7-F1
#
_entry.id   AF-A0AA86MYY7-F1
#
_cell.length_a   1.000
_cell.length_b   1.000
_cell.length_c   1.000
_cell.angle_alpha   90.00
_cell.angle_beta   90.00
_cell.angle_gamma   90.00
#
_symmetry.space_group_name_H-M   'P 1'
#
loop_
_entity.id
_entity.type
_entity.pdbx_description
1 polymer ?
#
loop_
_entity_poly.entity_id
_entity_poly.type
_entity_poly.pdbx_seq_one_letter_code
_entity_poly.pdbx_strand_id
1 'polypeptide(L)'
;MLAELIHPLAAMGAQDWPYRPRPSSAGPNQCVRKLVYHAREFPRRQTHGRFLVVLDDSSWHEELTLNWIEQSAFQLRDRQTEVVCGETVFAGEAYTILGHIDGIVTDLLGIDRLLEHKAIEHFTFQRYAEGDYPFDYFAQVCFYLHGITKLNPDINEALLLIKNKNQSAYLEYRLHYDLPNDRLNVVEIVHSNGERSFPKQDVIGLYQQALARFAQIEQHRADQTLPDRPYEDDSNYHCQYCPYSRLCWEGHVAPVLTNTVPLSPDMAALAAEYLDLDARIKPLHKRFDQVKKLLKAGLKTQQASEAEGHGFIVRITQSTQTRHDVKLLPSYVQELAETSLPIEKLSVSRVAQESRTLQADPDPRVA
;
A
#
# COMPACT_ATOMS: atom_id res chain seq x y z
N MET A 1 8.18 -22.37 20.70
CA MET A 1 7.30 -21.38 21.40
C MET A 1 6.08 -21.08 20.53
N LEU A 2 4.91 -20.75 21.09
CA LEU A 2 3.67 -20.54 20.30
C LEU A 2 3.85 -19.53 19.14
N ALA A 3 4.59 -18.44 19.36
CA ALA A 3 4.85 -17.41 18.34
C ALA A 3 5.57 -17.95 17.08
N GLU A 4 6.38 -19.00 17.22
CA GLU A 4 7.09 -19.63 16.10
C GLU A 4 6.17 -20.56 15.29
N LEU A 5 5.03 -20.96 15.86
CA LEU A 5 4.09 -21.90 15.25
C LEU A 5 2.97 -21.20 14.47
N ILE A 6 2.57 -19.99 14.86
CA ILE A 6 1.41 -19.30 14.26
C ILE A 6 1.54 -19.14 12.74
N HIS A 7 2.66 -18.59 12.25
CA HIS A 7 2.81 -18.38 10.80
C HIS A 7 2.95 -19.71 10.02
N PRO A 8 3.75 -20.70 10.47
CA PRO A 8 3.74 -22.01 9.82
C PRO A 8 2.36 -22.68 9.78
N LEU A 9 1.59 -22.63 10.87
CA LEU A 9 0.24 -23.20 10.91
C LEU A 9 -0.70 -22.52 9.91
N ALA A 10 -0.66 -21.19 9.82
CA ALA A 10 -1.43 -20.45 8.82
C ALA A 10 -1.05 -20.85 7.39
N ALA A 11 0.26 -21.06 7.12
CA ALA A 11 0.74 -21.52 5.82
C ALA A 11 0.31 -22.96 5.48
N MET A 12 0.20 -23.85 6.47
CA MET A 12 -0.25 -25.23 6.27
C MET A 12 -1.74 -25.32 5.89
N GLY A 13 -2.57 -24.41 6.42
CA GLY A 13 -4.00 -24.34 6.10
C GLY A 13 -4.32 -23.54 4.84
N ALA A 14 -3.31 -22.94 4.19
CA ALA A 14 -3.51 -22.05 3.06
C ALA A 14 -4.07 -22.80 1.84
N GLN A 15 -5.21 -22.33 1.32
CA GLN A 15 -5.77 -22.81 0.07
C GLN A 15 -5.47 -21.85 -1.07
N ASP A 16 -5.00 -22.42 -2.18
CA ASP A 16 -4.73 -21.69 -3.40
C ASP A 16 -6.00 -21.66 -4.26
N TRP A 17 -6.65 -20.50 -4.31
CA TRP A 17 -7.82 -20.31 -5.17
C TRP A 17 -7.41 -19.97 -6.60
N PRO A 18 -8.09 -20.53 -7.62
CA PRO A 18 -7.90 -20.11 -9.00
C PRO A 18 -8.30 -18.64 -9.16
N TYR A 19 -7.75 -18.01 -10.19
CA TYR A 19 -8.18 -16.67 -10.56
C TYR A 19 -9.64 -16.69 -10.99
N ARG A 20 -10.37 -15.63 -10.62
CA ARG A 20 -11.67 -15.29 -11.20
C ARG A 20 -11.89 -13.78 -11.12
N PRO A 21 -12.63 -13.17 -12.06
CA PRO A 21 -13.08 -11.78 -11.93
C PRO A 21 -13.87 -11.59 -10.64
N ARG A 22 -13.51 -10.59 -9.84
CA ARG A 22 -14.21 -10.27 -8.59
C ARG A 22 -14.05 -8.79 -8.23
N PRO A 23 -15.00 -8.17 -7.52
CA PRO A 23 -14.94 -6.74 -7.17
C PRO A 23 -13.65 -6.35 -6.42
N SER A 24 -13.12 -7.21 -5.56
CA SER A 24 -11.86 -6.93 -4.82
C SER A 24 -10.58 -6.97 -5.66
N SER A 25 -10.63 -7.39 -6.93
CA SER A 25 -9.51 -7.34 -7.88
C SER A 25 -9.75 -6.37 -9.05
N ALA A 26 -10.85 -5.63 -9.02
CA ALA A 26 -11.26 -4.68 -10.06
C ALA A 26 -10.41 -3.41 -10.12
N GLY A 27 -9.83 -3.03 -8.99
CA GLY A 27 -9.22 -1.73 -8.77
C GLY A 27 -8.13 -1.34 -9.78
N PRO A 28 -7.99 -0.05 -10.13
CA PRO A 28 -7.01 0.41 -11.10
C PRO A 28 -5.56 0.23 -10.64
N ASN A 29 -5.30 0.24 -9.33
CA ASN A 29 -3.96 0.09 -8.76
C ASN A 29 -3.53 -1.39 -8.66
N GLN A 30 -4.41 -2.34 -8.99
CA GLN A 30 -4.04 -3.74 -9.10
C GLN A 30 -3.12 -3.96 -10.32
N CYS A 31 -2.03 -4.72 -10.14
CA CYS A 31 -1.14 -5.05 -11.25
C CYS A 31 -1.82 -6.04 -12.21
N VAL A 32 -2.17 -5.60 -13.42
CA VAL A 32 -2.83 -6.45 -14.43
C VAL A 32 -1.95 -7.64 -14.79
N ARG A 33 -0.62 -7.45 -14.92
CA ARG A 33 0.32 -8.55 -15.20
C ARG A 33 0.29 -9.65 -14.15
N LYS A 34 0.17 -9.28 -12.86
CA LYS A 34 -0.01 -10.23 -11.75
C LYS A 34 -1.30 -11.04 -11.91
N LEU A 35 -2.40 -10.39 -12.29
CA LEU A 35 -3.68 -11.07 -12.49
C LEU A 35 -3.64 -11.99 -13.72
N VAL A 36 -2.95 -11.60 -14.81
CA VAL A 36 -2.75 -12.48 -15.98
C VAL A 36 -1.90 -13.70 -15.62
N TYR A 37 -0.83 -13.56 -14.82
CA TYR A 37 -0.09 -14.73 -14.32
C TYR A 37 -0.99 -15.69 -13.55
N HIS A 38 -1.87 -15.16 -12.69
CA HIS A 38 -2.81 -15.97 -11.91
C HIS A 38 -3.87 -16.63 -12.81
N ALA A 39 -4.41 -15.90 -13.78
CA ALA A 39 -5.39 -16.39 -14.76
C ALA A 39 -4.82 -17.47 -15.69
N ARG A 40 -3.51 -17.42 -15.95
CA ARG A 40 -2.77 -18.40 -16.75
C ARG A 40 -2.09 -19.49 -15.92
N GLU A 41 -2.39 -19.57 -14.62
CA GLU A 41 -1.90 -20.61 -13.71
C GLU A 41 -0.37 -20.74 -13.65
N PHE A 42 0.35 -19.62 -13.81
CA PHE A 42 1.80 -19.64 -13.65
C PHE A 42 2.19 -20.08 -12.22
N PRO A 43 3.34 -20.76 -12.06
CA PRO A 43 3.84 -21.12 -10.75
C PRO A 43 4.09 -19.86 -9.91
N ARG A 44 3.59 -19.88 -8.68
CA ARG A 44 3.65 -18.75 -7.75
C ARG A 44 4.44 -19.12 -6.51
N ARG A 45 5.17 -18.17 -5.92
CA ARG A 45 5.79 -18.40 -4.61
C ARG A 45 4.70 -18.66 -3.58
N GLN A 46 4.94 -19.66 -2.71
CA GLN A 46 4.04 -19.90 -1.60
C GLN A 46 3.85 -18.63 -0.77
N THR A 47 2.58 -18.33 -0.47
CA THR A 47 2.21 -17.18 0.35
C THR A 47 2.82 -17.34 1.75
N HIS A 48 3.53 -16.32 2.21
CA HIS A 48 4.17 -16.37 3.53
C HIS A 48 3.09 -16.40 4.62
N GLY A 49 3.21 -17.29 5.61
CA GLY A 49 2.20 -17.46 6.67
C GLY A 49 1.82 -16.17 7.40
N ARG A 50 2.79 -15.27 7.61
CA ARG A 50 2.54 -13.91 8.13
C ARG A 50 1.50 -13.13 7.32
N PHE A 51 1.54 -13.20 5.99
CA PHE A 51 0.57 -12.49 5.15
C PHE A 51 -0.83 -13.07 5.32
N LEU A 52 -0.96 -14.39 5.45
CA LEU A 52 -2.25 -15.04 5.70
C LEU A 52 -2.85 -14.60 7.04
N VAL A 53 -2.03 -14.52 8.09
CA VAL A 53 -2.46 -13.99 9.40
C VAL A 53 -2.87 -12.52 9.30
N VAL A 54 -2.21 -11.71 8.47
CA VAL A 54 -2.61 -10.31 8.23
C VAL A 54 -3.99 -10.22 7.56
N LEU A 55 -4.32 -11.15 6.65
CA LEU A 55 -5.65 -11.21 6.04
C LEU A 55 -6.71 -11.65 7.07
N ASP A 56 -6.44 -12.68 7.87
CA ASP A 56 -7.34 -13.15 8.92
C ASP A 56 -7.59 -12.06 9.98
N ASP A 57 -6.53 -11.35 10.39
CA ASP A 57 -6.58 -10.19 11.26
C ASP A 57 -7.45 -9.05 10.68
N SER A 58 -7.48 -8.86 9.35
CA SER A 58 -8.41 -7.91 8.73
C SER A 58 -9.87 -8.29 8.95
N SER A 59 -10.21 -9.58 8.84
CA SER A 59 -11.57 -10.07 9.06
C SER A 59 -12.02 -9.86 10.51
N TRP A 60 -11.13 -10.08 11.49
CA TRP A 60 -11.45 -9.80 12.90
C TRP A 60 -11.66 -8.32 13.19
N HIS A 61 -10.93 -7.43 12.50
CA HIS A 61 -11.15 -6.00 12.62
C HIS A 61 -12.50 -5.55 12.06
N GLU A 62 -12.96 -6.15 10.97
CA GLU A 62 -14.31 -5.95 10.45
C GLU A 62 -15.35 -6.37 11.47
N GLU A 63 -15.31 -7.61 11.95
CA GLU A 63 -16.24 -8.12 12.95
C GLU A 63 -16.30 -7.22 14.19
N LEU A 64 -15.15 -6.76 14.69
CA LEU A 64 -15.08 -5.83 15.81
C LEU A 64 -15.79 -4.50 15.50
N THR A 65 -15.56 -3.92 14.32
CA THR A 65 -16.19 -2.66 13.93
C THR A 65 -17.70 -2.82 13.75
N LEU A 66 -18.16 -3.89 13.11
CA LEU A 66 -19.59 -4.18 12.95
C LEU A 66 -20.27 -4.33 14.32
N ASN A 67 -19.64 -5.03 15.28
CA ASN A 67 -20.17 -5.14 16.65
C ASN A 67 -20.31 -3.78 17.37
N TRP A 68 -19.47 -2.79 17.06
CA TRP A 68 -19.62 -1.44 17.60
C TRP A 68 -20.73 -0.64 16.91
N ILE A 69 -20.91 -0.84 15.61
CA ILE A 69 -22.02 -0.25 14.86
C ILE A 69 -23.36 -0.76 15.40
N GLU A 70 -23.48 -2.06 15.69
CA GLU A 70 -24.69 -2.66 16.27
C GLU A 70 -25.04 -2.12 17.68
N GLN A 71 -24.07 -1.56 18.41
CA GLN A 71 -24.28 -0.90 19.70
C GLN A 71 -24.63 0.59 19.56
N SER A 72 -24.55 1.13 18.35
CA SER A 72 -24.87 2.53 18.06
C SER A 72 -26.36 2.72 17.78
N ALA A 73 -26.73 3.92 17.35
CA ALA A 73 -28.08 4.20 16.91
C ALA A 73 -28.37 3.75 15.46
N PHE A 74 -27.36 3.27 14.74
CA PHE A 74 -27.52 2.72 13.39
C PHE A 74 -28.03 1.28 13.45
N GLN A 75 -28.80 0.90 12.44
CA GLN A 75 -29.17 -0.52 12.23
C GLN A 75 -28.24 -1.12 11.18
N LEU A 76 -27.68 -2.29 11.47
CA LEU A 76 -26.87 -3.07 10.53
C LEU A 76 -27.66 -4.32 10.12
N ARG A 77 -27.80 -4.53 8.81
CA ARG A 77 -28.53 -5.67 8.24
C ARG A 77 -27.83 -6.20 6.99
N ASP A 78 -28.32 -7.31 6.46
CA ASP A 78 -27.88 -7.90 5.18
C ASP A 78 -26.36 -8.15 5.10
N ARG A 79 -25.73 -8.44 6.26
CA ARG A 79 -24.29 -8.76 6.37
C ARG A 79 -23.92 -9.96 5.51
N GLN A 80 -22.79 -9.85 4.80
CA GLN A 80 -22.23 -10.92 3.96
C GLN A 80 -23.20 -11.42 2.88
N THR A 81 -24.15 -10.58 2.45
CA THR A 81 -25.09 -10.92 1.38
C THR A 81 -24.39 -10.95 0.03
N GLU A 82 -24.60 -12.02 -0.72
CA GLU A 82 -24.10 -12.13 -2.09
C GLU A 82 -24.92 -11.25 -3.04
N VAL A 83 -24.24 -10.50 -3.91
CA VAL A 83 -24.85 -9.60 -4.90
C VAL A 83 -24.28 -9.84 -6.29
N VAL A 84 -25.15 -9.71 -7.31
CA VAL A 84 -24.80 -9.84 -8.73
C VAL A 84 -24.29 -8.50 -9.26
N CYS A 85 -22.98 -8.30 -9.21
CA CYS A 85 -22.35 -7.02 -9.51
C CYS A 85 -22.19 -6.73 -11.00
N GLY A 86 -22.29 -7.72 -11.88
CA GLY A 86 -22.15 -7.53 -13.33
C GLY A 86 -21.89 -8.82 -14.09
N GLU A 87 -21.61 -8.68 -15.38
CA GLU A 87 -21.23 -9.77 -16.28
C GLU A 87 -19.92 -9.44 -16.97
N THR A 88 -19.12 -10.46 -17.25
CA THR A 88 -17.87 -10.37 -18.02
C THR A 88 -17.63 -11.69 -18.74
N VAL A 89 -16.47 -11.83 -19.37
CA VAL A 89 -15.97 -13.11 -19.87
C VAL A 89 -14.98 -13.67 -18.85
N PHE A 90 -15.04 -14.97 -18.60
CA PHE A 90 -14.02 -15.71 -17.86
C PHE A 90 -13.90 -17.10 -18.47
N ALA A 91 -12.68 -17.57 -18.67
CA ALA A 91 -12.47 -18.88 -19.30
C ALA A 91 -12.97 -18.97 -20.76
N GLY A 92 -13.32 -17.84 -21.41
CA GLY A 92 -13.94 -17.82 -22.74
C GLY A 92 -15.47 -17.93 -22.71
N GLU A 93 -16.06 -17.98 -21.53
CA GLU A 93 -17.50 -18.10 -21.30
C GLU A 93 -18.06 -16.86 -20.62
N ALA A 94 -19.37 -16.62 -20.77
CA ALA A 94 -20.06 -15.59 -20.01
C ALA A 94 -19.98 -15.90 -18.51
N TYR A 95 -19.63 -14.91 -17.72
CA TYR A 95 -19.36 -15.06 -16.30
C TYR A 95 -20.01 -13.97 -15.48
N THR A 96 -20.77 -14.39 -14.47
CA THR A 96 -21.43 -13.50 -13.52
C THR A 96 -20.46 -13.10 -12.42
N ILE A 97 -20.22 -11.80 -12.28
CA ILE A 97 -19.38 -11.25 -11.21
C ILE A 97 -20.22 -11.20 -9.93
N LEU A 98 -19.82 -11.99 -8.95
CA LEU A 98 -20.42 -12.04 -7.62
C LEU A 98 -19.56 -11.29 -6.60
N GLY A 99 -20.22 -10.57 -5.69
CA GLY A 99 -19.62 -9.84 -4.59
C GLY A 99 -20.32 -10.17 -3.27
N HIS A 100 -19.65 -9.97 -2.15
CA HIS A 100 -20.26 -10.08 -0.81
C HIS A 100 -20.11 -8.72 -0.14
N ILE A 101 -21.22 -8.15 0.29
CA ILE A 101 -21.25 -6.84 0.94
C ILE A 101 -21.06 -7.00 2.44
N ASP A 102 -20.42 -6.04 3.10
CA ASP A 102 -20.22 -6.12 4.55
C ASP A 102 -21.52 -5.81 5.31
N GLY A 103 -22.41 -5.02 4.70
CA GLY A 103 -23.81 -4.91 5.11
C GLY A 103 -24.53 -3.70 4.50
N ILE A 104 -25.77 -3.51 4.94
CA ILE A 104 -26.53 -2.27 4.75
C ILE A 104 -26.69 -1.62 6.11
N VAL A 105 -26.36 -0.34 6.19
CA VAL A 105 -26.49 0.47 7.41
C VAL A 105 -27.62 1.49 7.22
N THR A 106 -28.54 1.53 8.18
CA THR A 106 -29.65 2.48 8.23
C THR A 106 -29.40 3.50 9.32
N ASP A 107 -29.41 4.78 8.98
CA ASP A 107 -29.21 5.87 9.93
C ASP A 107 -30.50 6.24 10.71
N LEU A 108 -30.37 7.16 11.66
CA LEU A 108 -31.49 7.65 12.48
C LEU A 108 -32.61 8.34 11.69
N LEU A 109 -32.35 8.75 10.45
CA LEU A 109 -33.33 9.35 9.54
C LEU A 109 -33.98 8.28 8.64
N GLY A 110 -33.63 7.02 8.81
CA GLY A 110 -34.13 5.91 7.99
C GLY A 110 -33.46 5.81 6.62
N ILE A 111 -32.30 6.45 6.41
CA ILE A 111 -31.59 6.40 5.14
C ILE A 111 -30.69 5.16 5.11
N ASP A 112 -30.95 4.28 4.16
CA ASP A 112 -30.14 3.10 3.89
C ASP A 112 -28.90 3.44 3.06
N ARG A 113 -27.75 2.90 3.46
CA ARG A 113 -26.49 2.97 2.71
C ARG A 113 -25.81 1.62 2.68
N LEU A 114 -25.10 1.33 1.60
CA LEU A 114 -24.14 0.24 1.58
C LEU A 114 -23.03 0.52 2.61
N LEU A 115 -22.65 -0.48 3.40
CA LEU A 115 -21.44 -0.44 4.22
C LEU A 115 -20.36 -1.33 3.58
N GLU A 116 -19.20 -0.73 3.31
CA GLU A 116 -17.98 -1.45 2.96
C GLU A 116 -16.92 -1.12 4.02
N HIS A 117 -16.33 -2.13 4.64
CA HIS A 117 -15.33 -1.99 5.66
C HIS A 117 -13.96 -2.49 5.17
N LYS A 118 -12.91 -1.75 5.53
CA LYS A 118 -11.51 -2.16 5.26
C LYS A 118 -10.66 -1.94 6.49
N ALA A 119 -9.87 -2.94 6.85
CA ALA A 119 -8.80 -2.80 7.84
C ALA A 119 -7.44 -2.80 7.15
N ILE A 120 -6.71 -1.70 7.26
CA ILE A 120 -5.41 -1.49 6.60
C ILE A 120 -4.33 -1.06 7.58
N GLU A 121 -3.08 -1.28 7.19
CA GLU A 121 -1.91 -0.86 7.95
C GLU A 121 -1.75 0.67 7.98
N HIS A 122 -1.01 1.12 8.99
CA HIS A 122 -0.84 2.54 9.30
C HIS A 122 -0.38 3.41 8.13
N PHE A 123 0.58 2.95 7.31
CA PHE A 123 1.13 3.77 6.23
C PHE A 123 0.12 4.02 5.11
N THR A 124 -0.62 3.02 4.68
CA THR A 124 -1.69 3.19 3.68
C THR A 124 -2.83 4.03 4.24
N PHE A 125 -3.16 3.86 5.53
CA PHE A 125 -4.13 4.73 6.19
C PHE A 125 -3.70 6.20 6.20
N GLN A 126 -2.44 6.49 6.54
CA GLN A 126 -1.92 7.86 6.55
C GLN A 126 -1.99 8.50 5.17
N ARG A 127 -1.59 7.77 4.12
CA ARG A 127 -1.73 8.25 2.74
C ARG A 127 -3.15 8.68 2.42
N TYR A 128 -4.14 7.84 2.75
CA TYR A 128 -5.54 8.16 2.51
C TYR A 128 -6.04 9.34 3.35
N ALA A 129 -5.61 9.41 4.61
CA ALA A 129 -5.91 10.53 5.50
C ALA A 129 -5.26 11.86 5.03
N GLU A 130 -4.16 11.79 4.30
CA GLU A 130 -3.42 12.94 3.77
C GLU A 130 -3.89 13.36 2.35
N GLY A 131 -4.89 12.67 1.79
CA GLY A 131 -5.58 13.08 0.56
C GLY A 131 -5.49 12.09 -0.60
N ASP A 132 -4.74 11.00 -0.49
CA ASP A 132 -4.79 9.94 -1.52
C ASP A 132 -6.17 9.27 -1.51
N TYR A 133 -6.68 8.90 -2.69
CA TYR A 133 -7.94 8.18 -2.80
C TYR A 133 -7.74 6.65 -2.92
N PRO A 134 -8.53 5.84 -2.18
CA PRO A 134 -8.47 4.39 -2.26
C PRO A 134 -9.23 3.87 -3.48
N PHE A 135 -8.76 4.18 -4.71
CA PHE A 135 -9.47 3.86 -5.94
C PHE A 135 -9.79 2.38 -6.13
N ASP A 136 -8.98 1.48 -5.57
CA ASP A 136 -9.28 0.04 -5.59
C ASP A 136 -10.55 -0.30 -4.79
N TYR A 137 -10.75 0.36 -3.65
CA TYR A 137 -11.95 0.19 -2.83
C TYR A 137 -13.13 0.94 -3.42
N PHE A 138 -12.91 2.11 -4.04
CA PHE A 138 -13.96 2.80 -4.79
C PHE A 138 -14.50 1.95 -5.94
N ALA A 139 -13.63 1.23 -6.67
CA ALA A 139 -14.06 0.32 -7.73
C ALA A 139 -14.92 -0.81 -7.16
N GLN A 140 -14.51 -1.40 -6.05
CA GLN A 140 -15.28 -2.42 -5.34
C GLN A 140 -16.66 -1.90 -4.91
N VAL A 141 -16.73 -0.69 -4.33
CA VAL A 141 -17.99 -0.04 -3.96
C VAL A 141 -18.90 0.18 -5.16
N CYS A 142 -18.36 0.60 -6.32
CA CYS A 142 -19.16 0.76 -7.54
C CYS A 142 -19.80 -0.57 -7.99
N PHE A 143 -19.07 -1.68 -7.94
CA PHE A 143 -19.64 -3.01 -8.20
C PHE A 143 -20.75 -3.39 -7.23
N TYR A 144 -20.59 -3.05 -5.95
CA TYR A 144 -21.55 -3.39 -4.92
C TYR A 144 -22.82 -2.54 -5.02
N LEU A 145 -22.71 -1.24 -5.28
CA LEU A 145 -23.87 -0.38 -5.56
C LEU A 145 -24.58 -0.80 -6.86
N HIS A 146 -23.83 -1.19 -7.90
CA HIS A 146 -24.42 -1.76 -9.12
C HIS A 146 -25.17 -3.09 -8.84
N GLY A 147 -24.69 -3.90 -7.90
CA GLY A 147 -25.37 -5.12 -7.48
C GLY A 147 -26.61 -4.86 -6.62
N ILE A 148 -26.48 -4.01 -5.60
CA ILE A 148 -27.54 -3.69 -4.63
C ILE A 148 -28.71 -2.98 -5.28
N THR A 149 -28.47 -2.07 -6.23
CA THR A 149 -29.57 -1.34 -6.90
C THR A 149 -30.57 -2.25 -7.62
N LYS A 150 -30.19 -3.49 -7.93
CA LYS A 150 -31.11 -4.53 -8.45
C LYS A 150 -32.05 -5.09 -7.36
N LEU A 151 -31.64 -5.05 -6.10
CA LEU A 151 -32.39 -5.50 -4.94
C LEU A 151 -33.16 -4.35 -4.28
N ASN A 152 -32.53 -3.18 -4.17
CA ASN A 152 -33.10 -1.94 -3.66
C ASN A 152 -32.61 -0.75 -4.49
N PRO A 153 -33.41 -0.25 -5.44
CA PRO A 153 -33.04 0.87 -6.32
C PRO A 153 -32.78 2.19 -5.60
N ASP A 154 -33.24 2.34 -4.36
CA ASP A 154 -33.11 3.59 -3.59
C ASP A 154 -31.71 3.74 -2.96
N ILE A 155 -30.93 2.65 -2.88
CA ILE A 155 -29.57 2.68 -2.33
C ILE A 155 -28.57 3.06 -3.43
N ASN A 156 -28.21 4.34 -3.46
CA ASN A 156 -27.17 4.90 -4.35
C ASN A 156 -25.99 5.53 -3.58
N GLU A 157 -25.99 5.43 -2.24
CA GLU A 157 -24.89 5.86 -1.39
C GLU A 157 -24.24 4.69 -0.66
N ALA A 158 -22.93 4.82 -0.42
CA ALA A 158 -22.13 3.89 0.38
C ALA A 158 -21.31 4.64 1.43
N LEU A 159 -21.08 3.98 2.56
CA LEU A 159 -20.06 4.32 3.54
C LEU A 159 -18.90 3.34 3.37
N LEU A 160 -17.77 3.83 2.85
CA LEU A 160 -16.51 3.11 2.89
C LEU A 160 -15.80 3.46 4.20
N LEU A 161 -15.86 2.56 5.17
CA LEU A 161 -15.28 2.73 6.49
C LEU A 161 -13.91 2.03 6.57
N ILE A 162 -12.85 2.80 6.70
CA ILE A 162 -11.48 2.32 6.76
C ILE A 162 -10.95 2.44 8.18
N LYS A 163 -10.52 1.32 8.75
CA LYS A 163 -9.89 1.23 10.07
C LYS A 163 -8.37 1.12 9.95
N ASN A 164 -7.67 1.94 10.73
CA ASN A 164 -6.24 1.76 10.99
C ASN A 164 -6.03 0.58 11.95
N LYS A 165 -5.35 -0.48 11.51
CA LYS A 165 -5.04 -1.64 12.34
C LYS A 165 -4.18 -1.31 13.56
N ASN A 166 -3.31 -0.31 13.45
CA ASN A 166 -2.31 0.00 14.47
C ASN A 166 -2.83 0.94 15.56
N GLN A 167 -3.74 1.86 15.21
CA GLN A 167 -4.14 2.96 16.09
C GLN A 167 -5.63 2.95 16.44
N SER A 168 -6.42 2.06 15.82
CA SER A 168 -7.88 2.04 15.94
C SER A 168 -8.56 3.36 15.54
N ALA A 169 -7.88 4.20 14.78
CA ALA A 169 -8.45 5.37 14.11
C ALA A 169 -9.31 4.93 12.91
N TYR A 170 -10.31 5.73 12.57
CA TYR A 170 -11.18 5.50 11.42
C TYR A 170 -11.13 6.67 10.44
N LEU A 171 -11.31 6.32 9.17
CA LEU A 171 -11.50 7.22 8.05
C LEU A 171 -12.72 6.71 7.26
N GLU A 172 -13.75 7.53 7.15
CA GLU A 172 -14.97 7.19 6.44
C GLU A 172 -15.09 8.04 5.18
N TYR A 173 -15.43 7.40 4.06
CA TYR A 173 -15.84 8.10 2.84
C TYR A 173 -17.33 7.86 2.62
N ARG A 174 -18.12 8.94 2.56
CA ARG A 174 -19.48 8.87 2.05
C ARG A 174 -19.45 9.10 0.54
N LEU A 175 -19.86 8.06 -0.18
CA LEU A 175 -19.79 7.96 -1.62
C LEU A 175 -21.19 7.94 -2.19
N HIS A 176 -21.44 8.73 -3.22
CA HIS A 176 -22.67 8.68 -4.01
C HIS A 176 -22.36 8.16 -5.41
N TYR A 177 -23.12 7.20 -5.92
CA TYR A 177 -22.89 6.60 -7.23
C TYR A 177 -24.08 6.82 -8.16
N ASP A 178 -23.82 7.59 -9.21
CA ASP A 178 -24.72 7.78 -10.34
C ASP A 178 -24.46 6.66 -11.36
N LEU A 179 -25.25 5.59 -11.24
CA LEU A 179 -25.10 4.35 -12.01
C LEU A 179 -25.25 4.57 -13.53
N PRO A 180 -26.28 5.28 -14.04
CA PRO A 180 -26.40 5.55 -15.48
C PRO A 180 -25.18 6.20 -16.12
N ASN A 181 -24.45 7.04 -15.37
CA ASN A 181 -23.30 7.77 -15.87
C ASN A 181 -21.94 7.19 -15.42
N ASP A 182 -21.94 6.06 -14.71
CA ASP A 182 -20.76 5.46 -14.07
C ASP A 182 -19.91 6.52 -13.36
N ARG A 183 -20.54 7.27 -12.45
CA ARG A 183 -19.93 8.42 -11.80
C ARG A 183 -20.04 8.28 -10.29
N LEU A 184 -18.89 8.11 -9.65
CA LEU A 184 -18.76 8.10 -8.20
C LEU A 184 -18.36 9.49 -7.70
N ASN A 185 -19.15 10.06 -6.81
CA ASN A 185 -18.87 11.32 -6.12
C ASN A 185 -18.43 11.05 -4.69
N VAL A 186 -17.27 11.60 -4.29
CA VAL A 186 -16.84 11.64 -2.90
C VAL A 186 -17.52 12.84 -2.23
N VAL A 187 -18.62 12.55 -1.54
CA VAL A 187 -19.48 13.58 -0.95
C VAL A 187 -18.85 14.15 0.32
N GLU A 188 -18.34 13.27 1.19
CA GLU A 188 -17.81 13.63 2.50
C GLU A 188 -16.71 12.65 2.91
N ILE A 189 -15.70 13.16 3.61
CA ILE A 189 -14.68 12.36 4.28
C ILE A 189 -14.69 12.74 5.76
N VAL A 190 -14.78 11.74 6.64
CA VAL A 190 -14.83 11.93 8.09
C VAL A 190 -13.68 11.17 8.76
N HIS A 191 -12.93 11.86 9.59
CA HIS A 191 -11.90 11.26 10.43
C HIS A 191 -12.47 11.03 11.83
N SER A 192 -12.05 9.96 12.50
CA SER A 192 -12.48 9.66 13.88
C SER A 192 -12.03 10.70 14.92
N ASN A 193 -11.12 11.61 14.56
CA ASN A 193 -10.74 12.76 15.40
C ASN A 193 -11.75 13.93 15.30
N GLY A 194 -12.79 13.81 14.48
CA GLY A 194 -13.82 14.82 14.25
C GLY A 194 -13.60 15.72 13.03
N GLU A 195 -12.46 15.62 12.35
CA GLU A 195 -12.19 16.37 11.12
C GLU A 195 -13.08 15.89 9.97
N ARG A 196 -13.55 16.83 9.16
CA ARG A 196 -14.43 16.58 8.02
C ARG A 196 -14.00 17.37 6.81
N SER A 197 -14.15 16.79 5.62
CA SER A 197 -13.97 17.49 4.36
C SER A 197 -15.04 17.12 3.34
N PHE A 198 -15.32 18.04 2.41
CA PHE A 198 -16.34 17.91 1.37
C PHE A 198 -15.70 18.19 0.01
N PRO A 199 -14.83 17.29 -0.49
CA PRO A 199 -13.97 17.58 -1.63
C PRO A 199 -14.74 17.74 -2.94
N LYS A 200 -15.98 17.21 -3.05
CA LYS A 200 -16.76 17.16 -4.30
C LYS A 200 -15.95 16.53 -5.45
N GLN A 201 -15.14 15.53 -5.14
CA GLN A 201 -14.32 14.83 -6.12
C GLN A 201 -15.20 13.85 -6.91
N ASP A 202 -15.18 13.97 -8.23
CA ASP A 202 -15.82 13.02 -9.14
C ASP A 202 -14.80 12.02 -9.68
N VAL A 203 -15.19 10.76 -9.76
CA VAL A 203 -14.46 9.67 -10.41
C VAL A 203 -15.39 9.06 -11.45
N ILE A 204 -15.02 9.15 -12.72
CA ILE A 204 -15.89 8.76 -13.85
C ILE A 204 -15.33 7.49 -14.50
N GLY A 205 -16.22 6.54 -14.79
CA GLY A 205 -15.93 5.35 -15.57
C GLY A 205 -15.30 4.21 -14.76
N LEU A 206 -15.36 4.24 -13.43
CA LEU A 206 -14.58 3.30 -12.60
C LEU A 206 -15.10 1.87 -12.72
N TYR A 207 -16.42 1.68 -12.82
CA TYR A 207 -17.03 0.37 -13.03
C TYR A 207 -16.70 -0.18 -14.43
N GLN A 208 -16.88 0.63 -15.47
CA GLN A 208 -16.60 0.22 -16.85
C GLN A 208 -15.11 -0.04 -17.08
N GLN A 209 -14.22 0.77 -16.49
CA GLN A 209 -12.78 0.53 -16.54
C GLN A 209 -12.40 -0.80 -15.91
N ALA A 210 -13.03 -1.16 -14.79
CA ALA A 210 -12.79 -2.45 -14.16
C ALA A 210 -13.28 -3.63 -15.01
N LEU A 211 -14.45 -3.53 -15.64
CA LEU A 211 -14.93 -4.54 -16.59
C LEU A 211 -13.97 -4.69 -17.78
N ALA A 212 -13.51 -3.57 -18.34
CA ALA A 212 -12.53 -3.56 -19.43
C ALA A 212 -11.19 -4.22 -19.01
N ARG A 213 -10.77 -4.05 -17.76
CA ARG A 213 -9.58 -4.73 -17.21
C ARG A 213 -9.77 -6.24 -17.11
N PHE A 214 -10.94 -6.73 -16.70
CA PHE A 214 -11.22 -8.17 -16.74
C PHE A 214 -11.18 -8.70 -18.17
N ALA A 215 -11.76 -7.99 -19.13
CA ALA A 215 -11.68 -8.36 -20.54
C ALA A 215 -10.23 -8.37 -21.06
N GLN A 216 -9.40 -7.40 -20.66
CA GLN A 216 -7.98 -7.36 -21.01
C GLN A 216 -7.21 -8.57 -20.45
N ILE A 217 -7.50 -8.97 -19.22
CA ILE A 217 -6.87 -10.16 -18.60
C ILE A 217 -7.21 -11.41 -19.40
N GLU A 218 -8.48 -11.57 -19.78
CA GLU A 218 -8.94 -12.68 -20.60
C GLU A 218 -8.34 -12.67 -22.01
N GLN A 219 -8.19 -11.49 -22.61
CA GLN A 219 -7.51 -11.36 -23.90
C GLN A 219 -6.06 -11.86 -23.80
N HIS A 220 -5.29 -11.41 -22.81
CA HIS A 220 -3.93 -11.90 -22.61
C HIS A 220 -3.86 -13.40 -22.29
N ARG A 221 -4.86 -13.94 -21.58
CA ARG A 221 -4.98 -15.37 -21.30
C ARG A 221 -5.19 -16.16 -22.59
N ALA A 222 -6.10 -15.71 -23.45
CA ALA A 222 -6.38 -16.34 -24.75
C ALA A 222 -5.20 -16.24 -25.72
N ASP A 223 -4.59 -15.06 -25.83
CA ASP A 223 -3.47 -14.78 -26.72
C ASP A 223 -2.14 -15.35 -26.21
N GLN A 224 -2.12 -15.90 -24.99
CA GLN A 224 -0.92 -16.37 -24.30
C GLN A 224 0.18 -15.30 -24.15
N THR A 225 -0.22 -14.02 -24.12
CA THR A 225 0.67 -12.88 -23.95
C THR A 225 0.67 -12.40 -22.49
N LEU A 226 1.51 -11.40 -22.19
CA LEU A 226 1.55 -10.73 -20.90
C LEU A 226 1.54 -9.22 -21.16
N PRO A 227 0.77 -8.43 -20.38
CA PRO A 227 0.82 -6.96 -20.46
C PRO A 227 2.17 -6.45 -19.99
N ASP A 228 2.53 -5.23 -20.36
CA ASP A 228 3.79 -4.60 -19.95
C ASP A 228 3.94 -4.54 -18.42
N ARG A 229 5.20 -4.41 -17.96
CA ARG A 229 5.49 -4.24 -16.54
C ARG A 229 5.04 -2.83 -16.14
N PRO A 230 4.19 -2.68 -15.11
CA PRO A 230 3.68 -1.36 -14.71
C PRO A 230 4.66 -0.57 -13.83
N TYR A 231 5.78 -1.18 -13.46
CA TYR A 231 6.81 -0.59 -12.60
C TYR A 231 8.18 -0.73 -13.28
N GLU A 232 9.14 0.10 -12.88
CA GLU A 232 10.49 0.14 -13.45
C GLU A 232 11.34 -1.06 -13.04
N ASP A 233 11.21 -1.52 -11.78
CA ASP A 233 11.98 -2.65 -11.23
C ASP A 233 11.19 -3.48 -10.19
N ASP A 234 11.85 -4.49 -9.64
CA ASP A 234 11.32 -5.37 -8.59
C ASP A 234 11.42 -4.78 -7.17
N SER A 235 12.07 -3.61 -7.01
CA SER A 235 12.20 -2.89 -5.75
C SER A 235 10.91 -2.16 -5.37
N ASN A 236 10.03 -1.88 -6.35
CA ASN A 236 8.71 -1.33 -6.09
C ASN A 236 7.94 -2.17 -5.05
N TYR A 237 7.32 -1.52 -4.06
CA TYR A 237 6.64 -2.23 -2.97
C TYR A 237 5.52 -3.18 -3.47
N HIS A 238 4.87 -2.86 -4.60
CA HIS A 238 3.90 -3.75 -5.23
C HIS A 238 4.54 -5.05 -5.75
N CYS A 239 5.80 -4.99 -6.20
CA CYS A 239 6.59 -6.14 -6.64
C CYS A 239 7.11 -6.97 -5.45
N GLN A 240 7.54 -6.33 -4.36
CA GLN A 240 8.14 -7.02 -3.20
C GLN A 240 7.23 -8.11 -2.59
N TYR A 241 5.92 -7.86 -2.59
CA TYR A 241 4.90 -8.82 -2.11
C TYR A 241 4.20 -9.59 -3.23
N CYS A 242 4.58 -9.37 -4.49
CA CYS A 242 4.00 -10.09 -5.62
C CYS A 242 4.52 -11.53 -5.64
N PRO A 243 3.64 -12.55 -5.67
CA PRO A 243 4.07 -13.95 -5.67
C PRO A 243 4.72 -14.38 -7.00
N TYR A 244 4.64 -13.53 -8.03
CA TYR A 244 5.25 -13.73 -9.35
C TYR A 244 6.44 -12.81 -9.61
N SER A 245 6.94 -12.05 -8.62
CA SER A 245 8.00 -11.05 -8.83
C SER A 245 9.25 -11.67 -9.48
N ARG A 246 9.75 -12.77 -8.92
CA ARG A 246 10.91 -13.50 -9.47
C ARG A 246 10.71 -13.89 -10.93
N LEU A 247 9.57 -14.48 -11.27
CA LEU A 247 9.22 -14.85 -12.65
C LEU A 247 9.10 -13.61 -13.55
N CYS A 248 8.50 -12.54 -13.04
CA CYS A 248 8.25 -11.32 -13.80
C CYS A 248 9.53 -10.59 -14.18
N TRP A 249 10.54 -10.64 -13.31
CA TRP A 249 11.80 -9.92 -13.47
C TRP A 249 12.97 -10.81 -13.90
N GLU A 250 12.72 -12.11 -14.09
CA GLU A 250 13.72 -13.04 -14.62
C GLU A 250 14.25 -12.57 -15.98
N GLY A 251 15.58 -12.48 -16.10
CA GLY A 251 16.26 -12.02 -17.31
C GLY A 251 16.05 -10.55 -17.63
N HIS A 252 15.34 -9.78 -16.81
CA HIS A 252 15.24 -8.33 -17.00
C HIS A 252 16.57 -7.68 -16.63
N VAL A 253 17.18 -7.02 -17.60
CA VAL A 253 18.35 -6.18 -17.40
C VAL A 253 17.88 -4.75 -17.56
N ALA A 254 17.89 -3.99 -16.46
CA ALA A 254 17.59 -2.56 -16.52
C ALA A 254 18.56 -1.89 -17.50
N PRO A 255 18.08 -0.97 -18.35
CA PRO A 255 18.94 -0.31 -19.33
C PRO A 255 20.03 0.49 -18.60
N VAL A 256 21.30 0.30 -18.99
CA VAL A 256 22.41 1.04 -18.39
C VAL A 256 22.31 2.51 -18.81
N LEU A 257 22.06 3.39 -17.85
CA LEU A 257 22.09 4.84 -18.06
C LEU A 257 23.55 5.29 -18.24
N THR A 258 23.91 5.69 -19.46
CA THR A 258 25.29 6.09 -19.83
C THR A 258 25.41 7.58 -20.16
N ASN A 259 24.29 8.25 -20.42
CA ASN A 259 24.28 9.63 -20.88
C ASN A 259 24.27 10.60 -19.71
N THR A 260 25.06 11.67 -19.82
CA THR A 260 24.95 12.84 -18.94
C THR A 260 24.07 13.88 -19.62
N VAL A 261 23.02 14.33 -18.94
CA VAL A 261 22.10 15.36 -19.44
C VAL A 261 22.18 16.61 -18.56
N PRO A 262 21.96 17.82 -19.11
CA PRO A 262 21.81 19.03 -18.30
C PRO A 262 20.66 18.88 -17.30
N LEU A 263 20.86 19.37 -16.07
CA LEU A 263 19.84 19.35 -15.04
C LEU A 263 18.72 20.34 -15.42
N SER A 264 17.47 19.86 -15.55
CA SER A 264 16.33 20.74 -15.81
C SER A 264 16.05 21.67 -14.62
N PRO A 265 15.34 22.80 -14.80
CA PRO A 265 14.97 23.69 -13.70
C PRO A 265 14.24 22.96 -12.56
N ASP A 266 13.32 22.05 -12.89
CA ASP A 266 12.55 21.28 -11.91
C ASP A 266 13.45 20.30 -11.14
N MET A 267 14.35 19.59 -11.83
CA MET A 267 15.32 18.70 -11.19
C MET A 267 16.33 19.47 -10.33
N ALA A 268 16.70 20.68 -10.72
CA ALA A 268 17.56 21.55 -9.93
C ALA A 268 16.88 22.01 -8.62
N ALA A 269 15.57 22.32 -8.67
CA ALA A 269 14.78 22.63 -7.48
C ALA A 269 14.70 21.43 -6.53
N LEU A 270 14.41 20.23 -7.05
CA LEU A 270 14.38 18.99 -6.26
C LEU A 270 15.75 18.64 -5.68
N ALA A 271 16.84 18.83 -6.43
CA ALA A 271 18.19 18.60 -5.94
C ALA A 271 18.56 19.56 -4.79
N ALA A 272 18.10 20.82 -4.86
CA ALA A 272 18.28 21.79 -3.79
C ALA A 272 17.49 21.41 -2.53
N GLU A 273 16.23 21.00 -2.69
CA GLU A 273 15.38 20.51 -1.60
C GLU A 273 15.98 19.26 -0.94
N TYR A 274 16.43 18.29 -1.74
CA TYR A 274 17.11 17.09 -1.25
C TYR A 274 18.29 17.43 -0.34
N LEU A 275 19.14 18.38 -0.76
CA LEU A 275 20.31 18.79 0.03
C LEU A 275 19.93 19.51 1.33
N ASP A 276 18.86 20.33 1.33
CA ASP A 276 18.34 20.94 2.56
C ASP A 276 17.82 19.88 3.54
N LEU A 277 17.02 18.93 3.05
CA LEU A 277 16.48 17.84 3.85
C LEU A 277 17.60 16.95 4.42
N ASP A 278 18.59 16.57 3.61
CA ASP A 278 19.73 15.77 4.07
C ASP A 278 20.56 16.52 5.13
N ALA A 279 20.75 17.83 4.95
CA ALA A 279 21.45 18.69 5.92
C ALA A 279 20.68 18.84 7.24
N ARG A 280 19.35 18.75 7.24
CA ARG A 280 18.51 18.83 8.45
C ARG A 280 18.37 17.48 9.16
N ILE A 281 18.19 16.40 8.39
CA ILE A 281 17.99 15.04 8.93
C ILE A 281 19.24 14.53 9.65
N LYS A 282 20.45 14.76 9.10
CA LYS A 282 21.69 14.27 9.70
C LYS A 282 21.92 14.78 11.14
N PRO A 283 21.83 16.09 11.44
CA PRO A 283 21.88 16.61 12.80
C PRO A 283 20.78 16.06 13.70
N LEU A 284 19.55 15.94 13.20
CA LEU A 284 18.43 15.41 13.98
C LEU A 284 18.64 13.94 14.37
N HIS A 285 19.05 13.08 13.43
CA HIS A 285 19.42 11.69 13.72
C HIS A 285 20.58 11.60 14.72
N LYS A 286 21.62 12.43 14.55
CA LYS A 286 22.73 12.49 15.50
C LYS A 286 22.26 12.90 16.90
N ARG A 287 21.37 13.89 17.00
CA ARG A 287 20.80 14.33 18.28
C ARG A 287 19.91 13.26 18.90
N PHE A 288 19.07 12.61 18.11
CA PHE A 288 18.22 11.50 18.53
C PHE A 288 19.07 10.36 19.14
N ASP A 289 20.14 9.95 18.47
CA ASP A 289 21.07 8.94 18.97
C ASP A 289 21.79 9.38 20.25
N GLN A 290 22.17 10.65 20.36
CA GLN A 290 22.74 11.21 21.58
C GLN A 290 21.76 11.15 22.76
N VAL A 291 20.50 11.60 22.56
CA VAL A 291 19.46 11.56 23.59
C VAL A 291 19.21 10.11 24.02
N LYS A 292 19.09 9.18 23.07
CA LYS A 292 18.95 7.74 23.35
C LYS A 292 20.11 7.19 24.18
N LYS A 293 21.35 7.57 23.88
CA LYS A 293 22.53 7.19 24.66
C LYS A 293 22.49 7.76 26.07
N LEU A 294 22.12 9.03 26.24
CA LEU A 294 22.00 9.69 27.54
C LEU A 294 20.93 9.05 28.43
N LEU A 295 19.75 8.77 27.87
CA LEU A 295 18.67 8.08 28.59
C LEU A 295 19.12 6.68 29.06
N LYS A 296 19.78 5.91 28.18
CA LYS A 296 20.35 4.60 28.54
C LYS A 296 21.44 4.70 29.61
N ALA A 297 22.30 5.72 29.54
CA ALA A 297 23.34 5.95 30.53
C ALA A 297 22.74 6.30 31.90
N GLY A 298 21.72 7.17 31.93
CA GLY A 298 20.99 7.54 33.16
C GLY A 298 20.39 6.32 33.86
N LEU A 299 19.68 5.46 33.12
CA LEU A 299 19.16 4.20 33.66
C LEU A 299 20.27 3.28 34.19
N LYS A 300 21.38 3.13 33.46
CA LYS A 300 22.53 2.32 33.91
C LYS A 300 23.20 2.87 35.17
N THR A 301 23.35 4.20 35.29
CA THR A 301 23.89 4.86 36.48
C THR A 301 23.02 4.59 37.71
N GLN A 302 21.70 4.57 37.52
CA GLN A 302 20.75 4.24 38.58
C GLN A 302 20.54 2.73 38.77
N GLN A 303 21.26 1.89 38.02
CA GLN A 303 21.10 0.43 38.01
C GLN A 303 19.65 -0.04 37.78
N ALA A 304 18.88 0.76 37.02
CA ALA A 304 17.47 0.51 36.76
C ALA A 304 17.26 0.05 35.32
N SER A 305 16.31 -0.87 35.11
CA SER A 305 15.83 -1.26 33.79
C SER A 305 14.70 -0.36 33.28
N GLU A 306 14.12 0.47 34.17
CA GLU A 306 12.99 1.35 33.91
C GLU A 306 13.04 2.60 34.80
N ALA A 307 12.58 3.73 34.27
CA ALA A 307 12.28 4.94 35.04
C ALA A 307 10.97 5.55 34.56
N GLU A 308 10.16 6.03 35.49
CA GLU A 308 8.86 6.67 35.26
C GLU A 308 8.81 8.03 35.97
N GLY A 309 8.25 9.03 35.30
CA GLY A 309 8.03 10.35 35.87
C GLY A 309 7.79 11.43 34.81
N HIS A 310 7.18 12.55 35.21
CA HIS A 310 6.90 13.69 34.33
C HIS A 310 6.14 13.33 33.04
N GLY A 311 5.31 12.27 33.06
CA GLY A 311 4.55 11.80 31.91
C GLY A 311 5.32 10.89 30.94
N PHE A 312 6.52 10.44 31.32
CA PHE A 312 7.36 9.57 30.48
C PHE A 312 7.70 8.25 31.19
N ILE A 313 7.82 7.18 30.41
CA ILE A 313 8.41 5.90 30.81
C ILE A 313 9.61 5.63 29.91
N VAL A 314 10.77 5.37 30.51
CA VAL A 314 12.01 5.05 29.80
C VAL A 314 12.46 3.67 30.23
N ARG A 315 12.53 2.70 29.31
CA ARG A 315 12.82 1.29 29.60
C ARG A 315 13.98 0.76 28.74
N ILE A 316 14.86 -0.05 29.34
CA ILE A 316 15.83 -0.90 28.65
C ILE A 316 15.30 -2.34 28.64
N THR A 317 14.96 -2.85 27.46
CA THR A 317 14.65 -4.27 27.26
C THR A 317 15.88 -4.99 26.72
N GLN A 318 16.27 -6.09 27.35
CA GLN A 318 17.29 -7.00 26.83
C GLN A 318 16.61 -8.02 25.93
N SER A 319 17.18 -8.25 24.73
CA SER A 319 16.74 -9.30 23.83
C SER A 319 17.96 -9.93 23.18
N THR A 320 17.89 -11.23 22.92
CA THR A 320 18.91 -11.98 22.20
C THR A 320 18.44 -12.15 20.76
N GLN A 321 19.26 -11.70 19.80
CA GLN A 321 19.04 -12.00 18.40
C GLN A 321 20.07 -13.03 17.93
N THR A 322 19.59 -14.13 17.37
CA THR A 322 20.42 -15.05 16.60
C THR A 322 20.68 -14.42 15.24
N ARG A 323 21.95 -14.22 14.90
CA ARG A 323 22.38 -13.76 13.57
C ARG A 323 23.36 -14.76 13.01
N HIS A 324 23.25 -15.03 11.71
CA HIS A 324 24.25 -15.79 10.99
C HIS A 324 25.49 -14.91 10.82
N ASP A 325 26.60 -15.29 11.43
CA ASP A 325 27.89 -14.66 11.15
C ASP A 325 28.47 -15.28 9.89
N VAL A 326 28.28 -14.58 8.77
CA VAL A 326 28.75 -15.01 7.44
C VAL A 326 30.25 -15.29 7.44
N LYS A 327 31.03 -14.62 8.30
CA LYS A 327 32.49 -14.83 8.40
C LYS A 327 32.86 -16.20 8.98
N LEU A 328 31.94 -16.85 9.68
CA LEU A 328 32.13 -18.20 10.22
C LEU A 328 31.79 -19.29 9.18
N LEU A 329 31.21 -18.94 8.03
CA LEU A 329 30.95 -19.88 6.96
C LEU A 329 32.24 -20.18 6.17
N PRO A 330 32.45 -21.41 5.70
CA PRO A 330 33.54 -21.71 4.76
C PRO A 330 33.46 -20.84 3.50
N SER A 331 34.60 -20.42 2.96
CA SER A 331 34.65 -19.51 1.80
C SER A 331 33.88 -20.03 0.59
N TYR A 332 33.92 -21.34 0.32
CA TYR A 332 33.17 -21.93 -0.80
C TYR A 332 31.63 -21.78 -0.65
N VAL A 333 31.11 -21.73 0.59
CA VAL A 333 29.67 -21.50 0.85
C VAL A 333 29.34 -20.03 0.65
N GLN A 334 30.26 -19.13 1.00
CA GLN A 334 30.10 -17.69 0.76
C GLN A 334 30.08 -17.41 -0.75
N GLU A 335 31.01 -17.99 -1.51
CA GLU A 335 31.07 -17.85 -2.98
C GLU A 335 29.82 -18.40 -3.68
N LEU A 336 29.29 -19.55 -3.24
CA LEU A 336 28.04 -20.10 -3.77
C LEU A 336 26.81 -19.24 -3.42
N ALA A 337 26.89 -18.44 -2.37
CA ALA A 337 25.81 -17.57 -1.90
C ALA A 337 25.97 -16.11 -2.38
N GLU A 338 27.12 -15.74 -2.93
CA GLU A 338 27.39 -14.42 -3.47
C GLU A 338 26.60 -14.22 -4.76
N THR A 339 25.74 -13.21 -4.74
CA THR A 339 25.03 -12.75 -5.93
C THR A 339 25.38 -11.29 -6.13
N SER A 340 25.84 -10.96 -7.34
CA SER A 340 26.04 -9.57 -7.74
C SER A 340 24.73 -9.04 -8.30
N LEU A 341 24.13 -8.09 -7.60
CA LEU A 341 22.93 -7.39 -8.04
C LEU A 341 23.32 -5.94 -8.38
N PRO A 342 22.99 -5.45 -9.58
CA PRO A 342 23.14 -4.03 -9.88
C PRO A 342 22.20 -3.26 -8.95
N ILE A 343 22.75 -2.28 -8.21
CA ILE A 343 21.96 -1.37 -7.38
C ILE A 343 22.08 0.04 -7.96
N GLU A 344 20.94 0.70 -8.12
CA GLU A 344 20.91 2.13 -8.42
C GLU A 344 21.07 2.91 -7.11
N LYS A 345 21.99 3.87 -7.11
CA LYS A 345 22.22 4.73 -5.94
C LYS A 345 22.17 6.19 -6.36
N LEU A 346 21.18 6.90 -5.85
CA LEU A 346 21.12 8.35 -5.97
C LEU A 346 22.23 8.99 -5.12
N SER A 347 22.96 9.92 -5.73
CA SER A 347 23.88 10.81 -5.04
C SER A 347 23.70 12.23 -5.57
N VAL A 348 23.43 13.18 -4.68
CA VAL A 348 23.30 14.60 -5.01
C VAL A 348 24.44 15.35 -4.32
N SER A 349 25.17 16.16 -5.07
CA SER A 349 26.25 16.99 -4.55
C SER A 349 26.31 18.33 -5.28
N ARG A 350 26.83 19.36 -4.62
CA ARG A 350 27.09 20.65 -5.28
C ARG A 350 28.37 20.53 -6.10
N VAL A 351 28.35 21.01 -7.34
CA VAL A 351 29.56 21.16 -8.14
C VAL A 351 30.45 22.20 -7.46
N ALA A 352 31.70 21.85 -7.15
CA ALA A 352 32.66 22.80 -6.63
C ALA A 352 32.89 23.90 -7.68
N GLN A 353 32.65 25.16 -7.31
CA GLN A 353 33.05 26.28 -8.15
C GLN A 353 34.59 26.35 -8.13
N GLU A 354 35.23 26.14 -9.27
CA GLU A 354 36.63 26.51 -9.44
C GLU A 354 36.74 28.02 -9.21
N SER A 355 37.41 28.39 -8.11
CA SER A 355 37.83 29.76 -7.85
C SER A 355 38.77 30.20 -8.98
N ARG A 356 38.23 30.85 -10.01
CA ARG A 356 39.04 31.61 -10.97
C ARG A 356 39.67 32.77 -10.20
N THR A 357 40.90 32.57 -9.74
CA THR A 357 41.81 33.66 -9.38
C THR A 357 41.97 34.52 -10.62
N LEU A 358 41.35 35.70 -10.61
CA LEU A 358 41.67 36.78 -11.54
C LEU A 358 43.15 37.13 -11.34
N GLN A 359 43.99 36.63 -12.23
CA GLN A 359 45.37 37.08 -12.35
C GLN A 359 45.32 38.55 -12.76
N ALA A 360 45.75 39.43 -11.87
CA ALA A 360 45.94 40.84 -12.19
C ALA A 360 47.04 40.96 -13.25
N ASP A 361 46.68 41.59 -14.37
CA ASP A 361 47.56 41.97 -15.46
C ASP A 361 48.67 42.91 -14.93
N PRO A 362 49.96 42.68 -15.21
CA PRO A 362 51.02 43.60 -14.82
C PRO A 362 50.97 44.87 -15.68
N ASP A 363 50.77 46.00 -15.02
CA ASP A 363 50.79 47.36 -15.56
C ASP A 363 52.08 47.63 -16.40
N PRO A 364 51.97 47.96 -17.71
CA PRO A 364 53.10 48.41 -18.49
C PRO A 364 53.06 49.93 -18.60
N ARG A 365 53.81 50.62 -17.74
CA ARG A 365 54.30 52.00 -17.95
C ARG A 365 55.17 52.45 -16.77
N VAL A 366 56.47 52.71 -17.01
CA VAL A 366 57.11 54.03 -16.92
C VAL A 366 58.60 53.90 -17.31
N ALA A 367 58.97 54.71 -18.32
CA ALA A 367 60.29 55.21 -18.77
C ALA A 367 61.32 54.22 -19.34
#